data_AF-A0A2D3R9H7-F1
#
_entry.id   AF-A0A2D3R9H7-F1
#
_cell.length_a   1.000
_cell.length_b   1.000
_cell.length_c   1.000
_cell.angle_alpha   90.00
_cell.angle_beta   90.00
_cell.angle_gamma   90.00
#
_symmetry.space_group_name_H-M   'P 1'
#
loop_
_entity.id
_entity.type
_entity.pdbx_description
1 polymer ?
#
loop_
_entity_poly.entity_id
_entity_poly.type
_entity_poly.pdbx_seq_one_letter_code
_entity_poly.pdbx_strand_id
1 'polypeptide(L)'
;MNIRKNTLHKSVGAWRFCRAALLPGLLLISGQLAAQTVEGAADPQDAPEVQAELLLLDAEIVESSTEGTALQLAAKQIESKDLSGAATTLERYLITDPESLVVRVEYAIILCRLDDLQAGRFEVAKIAENGLDQPTADRVQAECQITASDMPALKNR
;
A
#
# COMPACT_ATOMS: atom_id res chain seq x y z
N MET A 1 10.42 -4.59 -42.66
CA MET A 1 10.30 -3.13 -42.44
C MET A 1 8.84 -2.74 -42.54
N ASN A 2 8.17 -2.47 -41.41
CA ASN A 2 6.83 -1.87 -41.43
C ASN A 2 6.59 -1.15 -40.10
N ILE A 3 6.63 0.18 -40.15
CA ILE A 3 6.50 1.08 -39.00
C ILE A 3 5.03 1.52 -38.94
N ARG A 4 4.30 1.13 -37.89
CA ARG A 4 3.01 1.76 -37.56
C ARG A 4 3.23 2.72 -36.40
N LYS A 5 3.12 4.02 -36.70
CA LYS A 5 3.00 5.10 -35.72
C LYS A 5 1.52 5.17 -35.31
N ASN A 6 1.20 5.15 -34.01
CA ASN A 6 -0.11 5.62 -33.57
C ASN A 6 -0.03 6.44 -32.28
N THR A 7 0.10 7.74 -32.52
CA THR A 7 -0.58 8.89 -31.88
C THR A 7 -1.10 8.74 -30.45
N LEU A 8 -0.42 9.47 -29.55
CA LEU A 8 -0.86 9.93 -28.23
C LEU A 8 -2.10 10.83 -28.33
N HIS A 9 -3.06 10.64 -27.42
CA HIS A 9 -4.00 11.70 -27.02
C HIS A 9 -3.99 11.87 -25.50
N LYS A 10 -3.45 13.01 -25.07
CA LYS A 10 -3.50 13.55 -23.71
C LYS A 10 -4.92 14.04 -23.42
N SER A 11 -5.44 13.80 -22.22
CA SER A 11 -6.55 14.56 -21.66
C SER A 11 -6.18 15.00 -20.25
N VAL A 12 -6.02 16.32 -20.09
CA VAL A 12 -5.66 16.99 -18.83
C VAL A 12 -6.95 17.63 -18.32
N GLY A 13 -7.59 17.01 -17.33
CA GLY A 13 -8.81 17.50 -16.71
C GLY A 13 -8.52 18.38 -15.50
N ALA A 14 -8.45 19.69 -15.72
CA ALA A 14 -8.37 20.70 -14.67
C ALA A 14 -9.71 20.83 -13.92
N TRP A 15 -9.71 20.65 -12.60
CA TRP A 15 -10.82 21.01 -11.74
C TRP A 15 -10.35 22.04 -10.71
N ARG A 16 -10.52 23.32 -11.07
CA ARG A 16 -10.49 24.45 -10.15
C ARG A 16 -11.91 24.62 -9.62
N PHE A 17 -12.10 24.50 -8.31
CA PHE A 17 -13.25 25.11 -7.65
C PHE A 17 -12.79 25.92 -6.44
N CYS A 18 -12.65 27.22 -6.69
CA CYS A 18 -12.83 28.25 -5.69
C CYS A 18 -14.19 28.09 -5.01
N ARG A 19 -14.25 28.25 -3.69
CA ARG A 19 -15.17 29.23 -3.11
C ARG A 19 -14.78 29.60 -1.68
N ALA A 20 -14.31 30.83 -1.57
CA ALA A 20 -14.29 31.61 -0.35
C ALA A 20 -15.72 31.93 0.09
N ALA A 21 -15.96 31.93 1.40
CA ALA A 21 -17.07 32.66 2.00
C ALA A 21 -16.62 33.22 3.36
N LEU A 22 -16.37 34.54 3.34
CA LEU A 22 -16.27 35.41 4.50
C LEU A 22 -17.62 35.53 5.19
N LEU A 23 -17.63 35.53 6.53
CA LEU A 23 -18.67 36.16 7.34
C LEU A 23 -18.02 36.90 8.52
N PRO A 24 -18.20 38.23 8.65
CA PRO A 24 -17.85 39.00 9.83
C PRO A 24 -19.05 39.02 10.79
N GLY A 25 -18.86 38.55 12.02
CA GLY A 25 -19.91 38.51 13.04
C GLY A 25 -19.34 38.83 14.41
N LEU A 26 -19.16 40.12 14.67
CA LEU A 26 -18.78 40.69 15.96
C LEU A 26 -20.00 40.64 16.90
N LEU A 27 -19.96 39.85 17.98
CA LEU A 27 -20.99 39.89 19.01
C LEU A 27 -20.41 39.69 20.43
N LEU A 28 -20.43 40.80 21.18
CA LEU A 28 -20.65 40.96 22.62
C LEU A 28 -19.96 39.97 23.58
N ILE A 29 -18.84 40.42 24.13
CA ILE A 29 -18.18 39.84 25.30
C ILE A 29 -18.99 40.20 26.55
N SER A 30 -19.85 39.28 27.00
CA SER A 30 -20.37 39.31 28.38
C SER A 30 -19.52 38.37 29.23
N GLY A 31 -18.83 38.94 30.21
CA GLY A 31 -17.99 38.20 31.14
C GLY A 31 -18.83 37.32 32.06
N GLN A 32 -18.60 36.00 31.98
CA GLN A 32 -18.87 35.07 33.05
C GLN A 32 -17.55 34.40 33.41
N LEU A 33 -17.01 34.82 34.55
CA LEU A 33 -15.91 34.14 35.24
C LEU A 33 -16.50 32.88 35.88
N ALA A 34 -16.74 31.85 35.07
CA ALA A 34 -16.93 30.50 35.60
C ALA A 34 -15.53 29.98 35.95
N ALA A 35 -15.29 29.78 37.25
CA ALA A 35 -14.16 29.01 37.73
C ALA A 35 -14.27 27.60 37.14
N GLN A 36 -13.56 27.37 36.04
CA GLN A 36 -13.36 26.03 35.52
C GLN A 36 -12.37 25.39 36.48
N THR A 37 -12.88 24.52 37.35
CA THR A 37 -12.07 23.44 37.88
C THR A 37 -11.42 22.78 36.68
N VAL A 38 -10.09 22.88 36.59
CA VAL A 38 -9.30 22.00 35.74
C VAL A 38 -9.38 20.62 36.41
N GLU A 39 -10.55 19.99 36.32
CA GLU A 39 -10.63 18.53 36.37
C GLU A 39 -9.87 18.10 35.14
N GLY A 40 -8.67 17.56 35.39
CA GLY A 40 -7.75 17.14 34.34
C GLY A 40 -8.53 16.35 33.30
N ALA A 41 -8.65 16.95 32.11
CA ALA A 41 -8.97 16.18 30.94
C ALA A 41 -7.87 15.11 30.89
N ALA A 42 -8.23 13.87 31.23
CA ALA A 42 -7.42 12.73 30.89
C ALA A 42 -7.03 12.92 29.43
N ASP A 43 -5.73 12.85 29.15
CA ASP A 43 -5.25 12.98 27.79
C ASP A 43 -6.06 11.99 26.95
N PRO A 44 -6.61 12.33 25.77
CA PRO A 44 -7.30 11.36 24.93
C PRO A 44 -6.46 10.11 24.66
N GLN A 45 -5.13 10.20 24.83
CA GLN A 45 -4.20 9.07 24.78
C GLN A 45 -4.26 8.12 25.99
N ASP A 46 -4.80 8.56 27.14
CA ASP A 46 -4.98 7.77 28.37
C ASP A 46 -6.28 6.94 28.36
N ALA A 47 -7.09 7.02 27.30
CA ALA A 47 -8.22 6.11 27.10
C ALA A 47 -7.73 4.68 26.76
N PRO A 48 -8.17 3.64 27.50
CA PRO A 48 -7.65 2.27 27.35
C PRO A 48 -7.90 1.67 25.96
N GLU A 49 -8.92 2.15 25.25
CA GLU A 49 -9.23 1.77 23.87
C GLU A 49 -8.20 2.29 22.85
N VAL A 50 -7.67 3.50 23.04
CA VAL A 50 -6.64 4.09 22.17
C VAL A 50 -5.27 3.43 22.42
N GLN A 51 -4.96 3.08 23.68
CA GLN A 51 -3.74 2.34 24.00
C GLN A 51 -3.75 0.91 23.45
N ALA A 52 -4.90 0.24 23.48
CA ALA A 52 -5.03 -1.10 22.92
C ALA A 52 -4.84 -1.10 21.39
N GLU A 53 -5.38 -0.09 20.69
CA GLU A 53 -5.19 0.08 19.26
C GLU A 53 -3.74 0.42 18.91
N LEU A 54 -3.08 1.29 19.70
CA LEU A 54 -1.68 1.63 19.51
C LEU A 54 -0.74 0.42 19.71
N LEU A 55 -1.00 -0.42 20.72
CA LEU A 55 -0.24 -1.65 20.96
C LEU A 55 -0.41 -2.67 19.83
N LEU A 56 -1.60 -2.73 19.22
CA LEU A 56 -1.85 -3.54 18.03
C LEU A 56 -1.04 -3.03 16.82
N LEU A 57 -1.00 -1.71 16.61
CA LEU A 57 -0.22 -1.09 15.54
C LEU A 57 1.30 -1.28 15.75
N ASP A 58 1.79 -1.14 16.98
CA ASP A 58 3.20 -1.39 17.31
C ASP A 58 3.58 -2.86 17.12
N ALA A 59 2.69 -3.79 17.50
CA ALA A 59 2.88 -5.20 17.25
C ALA A 59 2.93 -5.50 15.74
N GLU A 60 2.09 -4.86 14.93
CA GLU A 60 2.09 -4.99 13.47
C GLU A 60 3.37 -4.44 12.83
N ILE A 61 3.90 -3.33 13.35
CA ILE A 61 5.19 -2.75 12.91
C ILE A 61 6.33 -3.71 13.22
N VAL A 62 6.38 -4.29 14.42
CA VAL A 62 7.39 -5.28 14.79
C VAL A 62 7.21 -6.57 13.98
N GLU A 63 5.97 -7.03 13.77
CA GLU A 63 5.64 -8.23 13.00
C GLU A 63 5.89 -8.02 11.49
N SER A 64 6.06 -6.81 10.97
CA SER A 64 6.46 -6.59 9.57
C SER A 64 7.95 -6.32 9.37
N SER A 65 8.76 -6.34 10.44
CA SER A 65 10.19 -5.96 10.39
C SER A 65 11.14 -7.01 9.82
N THR A 66 10.68 -8.27 9.66
CA THR A 66 11.45 -9.36 9.07
C THR A 66 10.71 -9.97 7.89
N GLU A 67 11.43 -10.63 6.98
CA GLU A 67 10.83 -11.22 5.78
C GLU A 67 9.69 -12.18 6.12
N GLY A 68 9.98 -13.13 7.02
CA GLY A 68 9.05 -14.19 7.38
C GLY A 68 7.82 -13.71 8.14
N THR A 69 7.95 -12.64 8.92
CA THR A 69 6.83 -12.08 9.69
C THR A 69 5.97 -11.17 8.80
N ALA A 70 6.57 -10.42 7.87
CA ALA A 70 5.85 -9.68 6.84
C ALA A 70 5.01 -10.61 5.93
N LEU A 71 5.59 -11.73 5.50
CA LEU A 71 4.88 -12.74 4.71
C LEU A 71 3.73 -13.39 5.49
N GLN A 72 3.94 -13.74 6.77
CA GLN A 72 2.88 -14.29 7.61
C GLN A 72 1.72 -13.31 7.81
N LEU A 73 2.01 -12.04 8.09
CA LEU A 73 0.99 -11.02 8.27
C LEU A 73 0.22 -10.77 6.97
N ALA A 74 0.93 -10.63 5.84
CA ALA A 74 0.29 -10.49 4.53
C ALA A 74 -0.60 -11.71 4.20
N ALA A 75 -0.18 -12.93 4.55
CA ALA A 75 -1.01 -14.12 4.37
C ALA A 75 -2.30 -14.05 5.20
N LYS A 76 -2.24 -13.66 6.48
CA LYS A 76 -3.43 -13.45 7.33
C LYS A 76 -4.37 -12.38 6.73
N GLN A 77 -3.81 -11.29 6.20
CA GLN A 77 -4.57 -10.22 5.54
C GLN A 77 -5.23 -10.72 4.24
N ILE A 78 -4.55 -11.57 3.45
CA ILE A 78 -5.15 -12.21 2.28
C ILE A 78 -6.32 -13.12 2.68
N GLU A 79 -6.17 -13.91 3.75
CA GLU A 79 -7.23 -14.79 4.28
C GLU A 79 -8.45 -13.97 4.75
N SER A 80 -8.23 -12.79 5.32
CA SER A 80 -9.28 -11.85 5.71
C SER A 80 -9.84 -11.01 4.55
N LYS A 81 -9.38 -11.24 3.31
CA LYS A 81 -9.72 -10.51 2.08
C LYS A 81 -9.24 -9.06 2.05
N ASP A 82 -8.28 -8.70 2.89
CA ASP A 82 -7.61 -7.41 2.90
C ASP A 82 -6.34 -7.44 2.03
N LEU A 83 -6.54 -7.39 0.70
CA LEU A 83 -5.42 -7.37 -0.24
C LEU A 83 -4.61 -6.07 -0.19
N SER A 84 -5.25 -4.94 0.14
CA SER A 84 -4.57 -3.65 0.26
C SER A 84 -3.68 -3.59 1.50
N GLY A 85 -4.14 -4.13 2.63
CA GLY A 85 -3.31 -4.32 3.82
C GLY A 85 -2.13 -5.23 3.54
N ALA A 86 -2.37 -6.38 2.89
CA ALA A 86 -1.30 -7.30 2.49
C ALA A 86 -0.24 -6.63 1.60
N ALA A 87 -0.66 -5.84 0.61
CA ALA A 87 0.24 -5.09 -0.25
C ALA A 87 1.08 -4.09 0.57
N THR A 88 0.45 -3.35 1.48
CA THR A 88 1.12 -2.34 2.32
C THR A 88 2.16 -2.98 3.25
N THR A 89 1.82 -4.12 3.84
CA THR A 89 2.73 -4.91 4.69
C THR A 89 3.99 -5.32 3.92
N LEU A 90 3.84 -5.86 2.72
CA LEU A 90 4.98 -6.31 1.91
C LEU A 90 5.78 -5.13 1.34
N GLU A 91 5.12 -4.05 0.93
CA GLU A 91 5.80 -2.82 0.49
C GLU A 91 6.69 -2.24 1.59
N ARG A 92 6.19 -2.20 2.83
CA ARG A 92 6.98 -1.75 3.98
C ARG A 92 8.24 -2.57 4.18
N TYR A 93 8.16 -3.89 4.00
CA TYR A 93 9.34 -4.74 4.04
C TYR A 93 10.30 -4.43 2.88
N LEU A 94 9.80 -4.27 1.65
CA LEU A 94 10.61 -3.94 0.47
C LEU A 94 11.30 -2.57 0.53
N ILE A 95 10.80 -1.63 1.35
CA ILE A 95 11.53 -0.38 1.65
C ILE A 95 12.83 -0.68 2.42
N THR A 96 12.82 -1.72 3.27
CA THR A 96 13.96 -2.13 4.09
C THR A 96 14.90 -3.05 3.34
N ASP A 97 14.36 -4.04 2.61
CA ASP A 97 15.11 -4.96 1.77
C ASP A 97 14.49 -5.01 0.34
N PRO A 98 14.94 -4.14 -0.56
CA PRO A 98 14.45 -4.14 -1.94
C PRO A 98 14.82 -5.42 -2.69
N GLU A 99 15.85 -6.16 -2.32
CA GLU A 99 16.32 -7.29 -3.12
C GLU A 99 15.66 -8.62 -2.73
N SER A 100 14.75 -8.62 -1.74
CA SER A 100 13.98 -9.80 -1.39
C SER A 100 13.07 -10.25 -2.54
N LEU A 101 13.52 -11.29 -3.24
CA LEU A 101 12.77 -11.89 -4.34
C LEU A 101 11.46 -12.50 -3.88
N VAL A 102 11.45 -13.15 -2.72
CA VAL A 102 10.27 -13.82 -2.18
C VAL A 102 9.16 -12.80 -1.93
N VAL A 103 9.48 -11.71 -1.23
CA VAL A 103 8.48 -10.66 -0.94
C VAL A 103 8.07 -9.92 -2.21
N ARG A 104 9.02 -9.64 -3.12
CA ARG A 104 8.69 -8.95 -4.37
C ARG A 104 7.74 -9.77 -5.27
N VAL A 105 7.89 -11.10 -5.32
CA VAL A 105 6.95 -11.98 -6.03
C VAL A 105 5.54 -11.86 -5.46
N GLU A 106 5.40 -12.00 -4.14
CA GLU A 106 4.07 -11.94 -3.50
C GLU A 106 3.44 -10.56 -3.66
N TYR A 107 4.22 -9.50 -3.50
CA TYR A 107 3.77 -8.13 -3.70
C TYR A 107 3.26 -7.90 -5.14
N ALA A 108 4.01 -8.35 -6.14
CA ALA A 108 3.61 -8.25 -7.54
C ALA A 108 2.28 -8.98 -7.83
N ILE A 109 2.12 -10.19 -7.29
CA ILE A 109 0.88 -10.97 -7.42
C ILE A 109 -0.29 -10.24 -6.78
N ILE A 110 -0.11 -9.70 -5.57
CA ILE A 110 -1.18 -8.96 -4.87
C ILE A 110 -1.60 -7.72 -5.65
N LEU A 111 -0.66 -6.95 -6.21
CA LEU A 111 -0.97 -5.81 -7.08
C LEU A 111 -1.81 -6.22 -8.29
N CYS A 112 -1.48 -7.33 -8.93
CA CYS A 112 -2.25 -7.86 -10.05
C CYS A 112 -3.66 -8.29 -9.63
N ARG A 113 -3.81 -8.90 -8.45
CA ARG A 113 -5.11 -9.29 -7.87
C ARG A 113 -5.96 -8.08 -7.45
N LEU A 114 -5.32 -6.94 -7.19
CA LEU A 114 -5.96 -5.64 -6.94
C LEU A 114 -6.33 -4.91 -8.24
N ASP A 115 -6.24 -5.56 -9.41
CA ASP A 115 -6.41 -4.99 -10.75
C ASP A 115 -5.37 -3.90 -11.12
N ASP A 116 -4.32 -3.69 -10.32
CA ASP A 116 -3.16 -2.86 -10.70
C ASP A 116 -2.13 -3.68 -11.49
N LEU A 117 -2.56 -4.11 -12.68
CA LEU A 117 -1.74 -4.91 -13.58
C LEU A 117 -0.47 -4.18 -14.01
N GLN A 118 -0.49 -2.83 -14.07
CA GLN A 118 0.67 -2.06 -14.49
C GLN A 118 1.76 -2.08 -13.41
N ALA A 119 1.40 -1.78 -12.15
CA ALA A 119 2.35 -1.84 -11.05
C ALA A 119 2.83 -3.29 -10.82
N GLY A 120 1.93 -4.27 -10.85
CA GLY A 120 2.31 -5.67 -10.69
C GLY A 120 3.32 -6.14 -11.75
N ARG A 121 3.08 -5.82 -13.04
CA ARG A 121 4.02 -6.12 -14.14
C ARG A 121 5.37 -5.42 -13.98
N PHE A 122 5.36 -4.17 -13.49
CA PHE A 122 6.58 -3.44 -13.21
C PHE A 122 7.42 -4.14 -12.14
N GLU A 123 6.78 -4.64 -11.08
CA GLU A 123 7.47 -5.44 -10.06
C GLU A 123 7.98 -6.77 -10.61
N VAL A 124 7.20 -7.48 -11.43
CA VAL A 124 7.64 -8.72 -12.11
C VAL A 124 8.89 -8.50 -12.95
N ALA A 125 8.98 -7.37 -13.67
CA ALA A 125 10.14 -7.05 -14.50
C ALA A 125 11.45 -6.97 -13.69
N LYS A 126 11.38 -6.51 -12.43
CA LYS A 126 12.55 -6.45 -11.53
C LYS A 126 12.99 -7.83 -11.03
N ILE A 127 12.07 -8.80 -10.98
CA ILE A 127 12.33 -10.17 -10.51
C ILE A 127 12.98 -11.01 -11.61
N ALA A 128 12.57 -10.79 -12.85
CA ALA A 128 12.93 -11.65 -13.98
C ALA A 128 14.44 -11.65 -14.31
N GLU A 129 15.19 -10.64 -13.85
CA GLU A 129 16.67 -10.60 -13.97
C GLU A 129 17.35 -11.72 -13.17
N ASN A 130 16.76 -12.11 -12.03
CA ASN A 130 17.31 -13.11 -11.11
C ASN A 130 16.90 -14.55 -11.46
N GLY A 131 15.90 -14.71 -12.33
CA GLY A 131 15.32 -15.99 -12.72
C GLY A 131 14.37 -16.53 -11.64
N LEU A 132 13.16 -16.90 -12.07
CA LEU A 132 12.17 -17.58 -11.23
C LEU A 132 12.20 -19.08 -11.49
N ASP A 133 11.93 -19.87 -10.45
CA ASP A 133 11.55 -21.26 -10.67
C ASP A 133 10.23 -21.34 -11.45
N GLN A 134 10.03 -22.47 -12.13
CA GLN A 134 8.88 -22.64 -13.01
C GLN A 134 7.53 -22.52 -12.28
N PRO A 135 7.32 -23.16 -11.11
CA PRO A 135 6.07 -23.00 -10.35
C PRO A 135 5.74 -21.55 -10.02
N THR A 136 6.73 -20.77 -9.61
CA THR A 136 6.56 -19.35 -9.28
C THR A 136 6.22 -18.52 -10.51
N ALA A 137 6.90 -18.81 -11.63
CA ALA A 137 6.63 -18.14 -12.89
C ALA A 137 5.21 -18.40 -13.40
N ASP A 138 4.75 -19.66 -13.35
CA ASP A 138 3.39 -20.03 -13.78
C ASP A 138 2.34 -19.29 -12.92
N ARG A 139 2.59 -19.15 -11.62
CA ARG A 139 1.72 -18.43 -10.69
C ARG A 139 1.65 -16.94 -11.01
N VAL A 140 2.80 -16.31 -11.28
CA VAL A 140 2.86 -14.89 -11.70
C VAL A 140 2.15 -14.67 -13.03
N GLN A 141 2.32 -15.56 -14.01
CA GLN A 141 1.65 -15.46 -15.31
C GLN A 141 0.13 -15.50 -15.17
N ALA A 142 -0.38 -16.43 -14.36
CA ALA A 142 -1.81 -16.60 -14.11
C ALA A 142 -2.43 -15.34 -13.49
N GLU A 143 -1.81 -14.80 -12.45
CA GLU A 143 -2.35 -13.66 -11.68
C GLU A 143 -2.16 -12.33 -12.41
N CYS A 144 -1.02 -12.13 -13.09
CA CYS A 144 -0.67 -10.86 -13.72
C CYS A 144 -1.04 -10.77 -15.21
N GLN A 145 -1.62 -11.84 -15.77
CA GLN A 145 -2.03 -11.91 -17.17
C GLN A 145 -0.85 -11.63 -18.12
N ILE A 146 0.33 -12.14 -17.77
CA ILE A 146 1.58 -11.98 -18.49
C ILE A 146 1.83 -13.23 -19.32
N THR A 147 2.30 -13.09 -20.56
CA THR A 147 2.64 -14.26 -21.38
C THR A 147 4.06 -14.73 -21.11
N ALA A 148 4.37 -16.00 -21.41
CA ALA A 148 5.73 -16.52 -21.30
C ALA A 148 6.76 -15.71 -22.13
N SER A 149 6.34 -15.04 -23.20
CA SER A 149 7.20 -14.14 -23.99
C SER A 149 7.54 -12.81 -23.30
N ASP A 150 6.77 -12.40 -22.30
CA ASP A 150 6.95 -11.13 -21.59
C ASP A 150 7.86 -11.28 -20.35
N MET A 151 8.15 -12.51 -19.91
CA MET A 151 9.10 -12.79 -18.82
C MET A 151 10.48 -13.11 -19.42
N PRO A 152 11.51 -12.27 -19.23
CA PRO A 152 12.85 -12.59 -19.73
C PRO A 152 13.35 -13.88 -19.06
N ALA A 153 13.61 -14.87 -19.92
CA ALA A 153 14.18 -16.20 -19.68
C ALA A 153 14.08 -16.73 -18.24
N LEU A 154 13.05 -17.55 -17.99
CA LEU A 154 13.07 -18.59 -16.98
C LEU A 154 14.35 -19.42 -17.17
N LYS A 155 15.36 -19.20 -16.33
CA LYS A 155 16.60 -19.96 -16.40
C LYS A 155 16.27 -21.37 -15.93
N ASN A 156 16.09 -22.28 -16.90
CA ASN A 156 16.01 -23.73 -16.72
C ASN A 156 16.94 -24.19 -15.59
N ARG A 157 16.37 -24.54 -14.43
CA ARG A 157 17.00 -25.36 -13.40
C ARG A 157 16.13 -26.58 -13.14
#